data_AF-A0A1L5KV66-F1
#
_entry.id   AF-A0A1L5KV66-F1
#
_cell.length_a   1.000
_cell.length_b   1.000
_cell.length_c   1.000
_cell.angle_alpha   90.00
_cell.angle_beta   90.00
_cell.angle_gamma   90.00
#
_symmetry.space_group_name_H-M   'P 1'
#
loop_
_entity.id
_entity.type
_entity.pdbx_description
1 polymer ?
#
loop_
_entity_poly.entity_id
_entity_poly.type
_entity_poly.pdbx_seq_one_letter_code
_entity_poly.pdbx_strand_id
1 'polypeptide(L)' 'MIALIIGMLVSLIVTLVGTPLLIRLVHKLHYGQYIRQDGPQSHLVKRGTPTLGGVVINFAIVLGWGASALYR' A
#
# COMPACT_ATOMS: atom_id res chain seq x y z
N MET A 1 19.04 -6.83 17.96
CA MET A 1 19.57 -6.18 16.73
C MET A 1 19.11 -6.91 15.47
N ILE A 2 19.39 -8.22 15.32
CA ILE A 2 19.01 -9.02 14.15
C ILE A 2 17.49 -8.99 13.87
N ALA A 3 16.65 -9.21 14.88
CA ALA A 3 15.19 -9.17 14.73
C ALA A 3 14.66 -7.82 14.19
N LEU A 4 15.29 -6.69 14.56
CA LEU A 4 14.91 -5.37 14.04
C LEU A 4 15.26 -5.22 12.55
N ILE A 5 16.44 -5.70 12.15
CA ILE A 5 16.88 -5.68 10.75
C ILE A 5 15.94 -6.53 9.89
N ILE A 6 15.56 -7.72 10.37
CA ILE A 6 14.61 -8.59 9.67
C ILE A 6 13.25 -7.92 9.53
N GLY A 7 12.69 -7.34 10.60
CA GLY A 7 11.41 -6.66 10.54
C GLY A 7 11.42 -5.47 9.57
N MET A 8 12.50 -4.67 9.55
CA MET A 8 12.66 -3.56 8.61
C MET A 8 12.76 -4.03 7.16
N LEU A 9 13.60 -5.04 6.88
CA LEU A 9 13.77 -5.55 5.51
C LEU A 9 12.48 -6.18 4.97
N VAL A 10 11.81 -7.00 5.77
CA VAL A 10 10.56 -7.65 5.36
C VAL A 10 9.47 -6.61 5.09
N SER A 11 9.26 -5.67 6.01
CA SER A 11 8.23 -4.63 5.82
C SER A 11 8.53 -3.71 4.63
N LEU A 12 9.80 -3.38 4.38
CA LEU A 12 10.22 -2.60 3.22
C LEU A 12 9.93 -3.33 1.90
N ILE A 13 10.32 -4.61 1.79
CA ILE A 13 10.09 -5.42 0.57
C ILE A 13 8.59 -5.56 0.31
N VAL A 14 7.81 -5.89 1.34
CA VAL A 14 6.35 -6.03 1.21
C VAL A 14 5.71 -4.72 0.75
N THR A 15 6.17 -3.57 1.26
CA THR A 15 5.61 -2.28 0.86
C THR A 15 5.97 -1.92 -0.59
N LEU A 16 7.24 -2.11 -0.98
CA LEU A 16 7.72 -1.80 -2.33
C LEU A 16 7.06 -2.66 -3.41
N VAL A 17 6.85 -3.94 -3.14
CA VAL A 17 6.23 -4.88 -4.09
C VAL A 17 4.70 -4.86 -4.01
N GLY A 18 4.15 -4.78 -2.79
CA GLY A 18 2.71 -4.80 -2.54
C GLY A 18 1.97 -3.58 -3.07
N THR A 19 2.59 -2.39 -3.01
CA THR A 19 1.96 -1.14 -3.50
C THR A 19 1.64 -1.17 -4.99
N PRO A 20 2.58 -1.45 -5.93
CA PRO A 20 2.26 -1.51 -7.35
C PRO A 20 1.31 -2.67 -7.71
N LEU A 21 1.39 -3.80 -6.99
CA LEU A 21 0.45 -4.91 -7.17
C LEU A 21 -0.97 -4.50 -6.79
N LEU A 22 -1.14 -3.84 -5.64
CA LEU A 22 -2.43 -3.36 -5.19
C LEU A 22 -3.00 -2.31 -6.14
N ILE A 23 -2.17 -1.37 -6.62
CA ILE A 23 -2.59 -0.38 -7.61
C ILE A 23 -3.17 -1.08 -8.86
N ARG A 24 -2.48 -2.08 -9.39
CA ARG A 24 -2.97 -2.85 -10.56
C ARG A 24 -4.27 -3.59 -10.25
N LEU A 25 -4.40 -4.20 -9.07
CA LEU A 25 -5.60 -4.93 -8.66
C LEU A 25 -6.81 -4.00 -8.54
N VAL A 26 -6.65 -2.89 -7.82
CA VAL A 26 -7.70 -1.90 -7.55
C VAL A 26 -8.14 -1.23 -8.84
N HIS A 27 -7.20 -0.96 -9.76
CA HIS A 27 -7.51 -0.46 -11.10
C HIS A 27 -8.34 -1.47 -11.92
N LYS A 28 -8.01 -2.77 -11.88
CA LYS A 28 -8.82 -3.83 -12.53
C LYS A 28 -10.23 -3.92 -11.94
N LEU A 29 -10.36 -3.70 -10.63
CA LEU A 29 -11.66 -3.72 -9.94
C LEU A 29 -12.46 -2.42 -10.14
N HIS A 30 -11.94 -1.45 -10.91
CA HIS A 30 -12.56 -0.13 -11.14
C HIS A 30 -12.83 0.66 -9.85
N TYR A 31 -12.13 0.33 -8.75
CA TYR A 31 -12.21 1.02 -7.48
C TYR A 31 -11.32 2.27 -7.47
N GLY A 32 -11.71 3.26 -8.26
CA GLY A 32 -11.07 4.58 -8.30
C GLY A 32 -11.76 5.57 -7.36
N GLN A 33 -11.04 6.57 -6.88
CA GLN A 33 -11.66 7.69 -6.18
C GLN A 33 -12.65 8.41 -7.12
N TYR A 34 -13.92 8.49 -6.71
CA TYR A 34 -14.91 9.32 -7.39
C TYR A 34 -14.60 10.79 -7.15
N ILE A 35 -14.60 11.59 -8.22
CA ILE A 35 -14.32 13.03 -8.16
C ILE A 35 -15.55 13.77 -8.65
N ARG A 36 -16.05 14.71 -7.82
CA ARG A 36 -17.19 15.55 -8.20
C ARG A 36 -16.89 16.34 -9.47
N GLN A 37 -17.92 16.57 -10.28
CA GLN A 37 -17.76 17.26 -11.56
C GLN A 37 -17.73 18.79 -11.42
N ASP A 38 -18.24 19.35 -10.33
CA ASP A 38 -18.29 20.80 -10.04
C ASP A 38 -16.97 21.36 -9.48
N GLY A 39 -15.85 20.71 -9.79
CA GLY A 39 -14.51 21.08 -9.34
C GLY A 39 -13.68 21.72 -10.45
N PRO A 40 -12.54 22.37 -10.11
CA PRO A 40 -11.60 22.81 -11.12
C PRO A 40 -11.12 21.63 -11.96
N GLN A 41 -10.94 21.80 -13.27
CA GLN A 41 -10.58 20.69 -14.17
C GLN A 41 -9.27 19.99 -13.78
N SER A 42 -8.35 20.69 -13.10
CA SER A 42 -7.12 20.11 -12.53
C SER A 42 -7.38 18.98 -11.53
N HIS A 43 -8.54 18.96 -10.86
CA HIS A 43 -8.91 17.89 -9.92
C HIS A 43 -9.32 16.60 -10.63
N LEU A 44 -9.76 16.66 -11.89
CA LEU A 44 -10.17 15.48 -12.67
C LEU A 44 -8.98 14.56 -12.99
N VAL A 45 -7.75 15.09 -12.96
CA VAL A 45 -6.51 14.32 -13.16
C VAL A 45 -6.30 13.26 -12.07
N LYS A 46 -6.86 13.47 -10.87
CA LYS A 46 -6.78 12.51 -9.76
C LYS A 46 -7.81 11.38 -9.88
N ARG A 47 -8.67 11.40 -10.91
CA ARG A 47 -9.74 10.41 -11.07
C ARG A 47 -9.09 9.04 -11.32
N GLY A 48 -9.51 8.05 -10.55
CA GLY A 48 -8.95 6.70 -10.67
C GLY A 48 -7.70 6.44 -9.84
N THR A 49 -7.22 7.39 -9.03
CA THR A 49 -6.14 7.09 -8.07
C THR A 49 -6.67 6.14 -6.99
N PRO A 50 -5.99 5.00 -6.74
CA PRO A 50 -6.40 4.05 -5.72
C PRO A 50 -6.12 4.60 -4.32
N THR A 51 -7.13 4.63 -3.45
CA THR A 51 -7.05 5.15 -2.07
C THR A 51 -6.60 4.11 -1.04
N LEU A 52 -6.26 2.89 -1.48
CA LEU A 52 -6.02 1.73 -0.61
C LEU A 52 -4.56 1.55 -0.16
N GLY A 53 -3.72 2.59 -0.25
CA GLY A 53 -2.30 2.50 0.14
C GLY A 53 -2.09 2.06 1.60
N GLY A 54 -2.97 2.47 2.51
CA GLY A 54 -2.92 2.07 3.92
C GLY A 54 -3.08 0.57 4.17
N VAL A 55 -3.74 -0.16 3.25
CA VAL A 55 -3.88 -1.62 3.37
C VAL A 55 -2.52 -2.31 3.26
N VAL A 56 -1.69 -1.88 2.30
CA VAL A 56 -0.34 -2.43 2.11
C VAL A 56 0.52 -2.15 3.33
N ILE A 57 0.43 -0.95 3.90
CA ILE A 57 1.21 -0.59 5.10
C ILE A 57 0.82 -1.46 6.29
N ASN A 58 -0.47 -1.62 6.57
CA ASN A 58 -0.92 -2.51 7.65
C ASN A 58 -0.45 -3.95 7.43
N PHE A 59 -0.53 -4.44 6.20
CA PHE A 59 -0.07 -5.79 5.84
C PHE A 59 1.45 -5.93 6.04
N ALA A 60 2.23 -4.93 5.64
CA ALA A 60 3.68 -4.89 5.82
C ALA A 60 4.08 -4.86 7.30
N ILE A 61 3.32 -4.16 8.15
CA ILE A 61 3.55 -4.13 9.61
C ILE A 61 3.32 -5.51 10.22
N VAL A 62 2.19 -6.15 9.91
CA VAL A 62 1.85 -7.49 10.45
C VAL A 62 2.88 -8.53 10.01
N LEU A 63 3.27 -8.53 8.73
CA LEU A 63 4.27 -9.45 8.20
C LEU A 63 5.68 -9.17 8.75
N GLY A 64 6.07 -7.89 8.84
CA GLY A 64 7.36 -7.51 9.40
C GLY A 64 7.48 -7.87 10.88
N TRP A 65 6.42 -7.64 11.66
CA TRP A 65 6.36 -8.04 13.06
C TRP A 65 6.39 -9.56 13.22
N GLY A 66 5.58 -10.30 12.46
CA GLY A 66 5.55 -11.76 12.49
C GLY A 66 6.90 -12.38 12.13
N ALA A 67 7.56 -11.88 11.09
CA ALA A 67 8.89 -12.34 10.69
C ALA A 67 9.96 -12.01 11.75
N SER A 68 9.88 -10.84 12.38
CA SER A 68 10.78 -10.44 13.46
C SER A 68 10.57 -11.28 14.74
N ALA A 69 9.32 -11.62 15.06
CA ALA A 69 8.95 -12.37 16.25
C ALA A 69 9.48 -13.80 16.27
N LEU A 70 9.72 -14.41 15.09
CA LEU A 70 10.33 -15.74 14.96
C LEU A 70 11.80 -15.79 15.39
N TYR A 71 12.46 -14.63 15.45
CA TYR A 71 13.89 -14.49 15.80
C TYR A 71 14.11 -13.90 17.19
N ARG A 72 13.03 -13.75 17.97
CA ARG A 72 13.07 -13.27 19.35
C ARG A 72 13.19 -14.44 20.32
#